data_AF-A0A433USD9-F1
#
_entry.id   AF-A0A433USD9-F1
#
_cell.length_a   1.000
_cell.length_b   1.000
_cell.length_c   1.000
_cell.angle_alpha   90.00
_cell.angle_beta   90.00
_cell.angle_gamma   90.00
#
_symmetry.space_group_name_H-M   'P 1'
#
loop_
_entity.id
_entity.type
_entity.pdbx_description
1 polymer ?
#
loop_
_entity_poly.entity_id
_entity_poly.type
_entity_poly.pdbx_seq_one_letter_code
_entity_poly.pdbx_strand_id
1 'polypeptide(L)'
;MVPGGVMCAPTLTDITRASAILEYFRTNWLEPVWLGCSLERYEEIQSYEDFIRWLNQDVKHRESDLGLYWRMGLDIGLDRYGAGVGKYVTWGYIPHEDKYNQPTIEGRNAAVIMKNGVYDSFTDTHTLINQSFIRENTTHSWYDEGTEDIHPSDRTTTPINNNQKDFNGAYSWSSAVLHQDLGRLEAGPLARQLVAGGNHGESWQHYDPFILDVFKKMGGANVHVRQLARVHELVKLYRQAERCLKEFKLNDPWYIKPKEKDGKGWGATEAARGALCHWVEIEKGKIKQYQVIAPGTWNIGPRDGTGQRGPIEQALVGTPIQDPTDPVEVGHVARSFDSCLVCTVHAHDAKTGEELARFRTA
;
A
#
# COMPACT_ATOMS: atom_id res chain seq x y z
N MET A 1 2.05 -11.53 17.53
CA MET A 1 2.64 -10.30 18.11
C MET A 1 1.84 -9.93 19.36
N VAL A 2 2.45 -9.20 20.28
CA VAL A 2 1.79 -8.59 21.44
C VAL A 2 2.36 -7.19 21.67
N PRO A 3 1.66 -6.29 22.36
CA PRO A 3 2.27 -5.04 22.83
C PRO A 3 3.58 -5.35 23.56
N GLY A 4 4.69 -4.78 23.07
CA GLY A 4 6.03 -5.04 23.61
C GLY A 4 6.89 -6.02 22.81
N GLY A 5 6.36 -6.71 21.77
CA GLY A 5 7.18 -7.54 20.89
C GLY A 5 6.46 -8.74 20.27
N VAL A 6 7.15 -9.88 20.21
CA VAL A 6 6.61 -11.16 19.71
C VAL A 6 6.30 -12.13 20.86
N MET A 7 5.65 -13.25 20.59
CA MET A 7 5.21 -14.21 21.63
C MET A 7 6.26 -15.28 21.96
N CYS A 8 7.22 -15.49 21.07
CA CYS A 8 8.33 -16.42 21.24
C CYS A 8 9.58 -15.88 20.55
N ALA A 9 10.75 -16.22 21.09
CA ALA A 9 12.03 -15.96 20.45
C ALA A 9 12.21 -16.93 19.27
N PRO A 10 12.56 -16.44 18.07
CA PRO A 10 13.04 -17.31 16.99
C PRO A 10 14.28 -18.11 17.43
N THR A 11 14.32 -19.39 17.08
CA THR A 11 15.48 -20.25 17.33
C THR A 11 16.46 -20.20 16.14
N LEU A 12 17.70 -20.68 16.33
CA LEU A 12 18.64 -20.84 15.21
C LEU A 12 18.06 -21.72 14.10
N THR A 13 17.29 -22.74 14.45
CA THR A 13 16.58 -23.60 13.51
C THR A 13 15.56 -22.82 12.68
N ASP A 14 14.80 -21.92 13.30
CA ASP A 14 13.82 -21.09 12.58
C ASP A 14 14.51 -20.14 11.60
N ILE A 15 15.60 -19.49 12.03
CA ILE A 15 16.39 -18.61 11.17
C ILE A 15 16.99 -19.40 9.99
N THR A 16 17.53 -20.59 10.25
CA THR A 16 18.12 -21.45 9.21
C THR A 16 17.08 -21.89 8.18
N ARG A 17 15.89 -22.31 8.64
CA ARG A 17 14.77 -22.67 7.75
C ARG A 17 14.29 -21.48 6.94
N ALA A 18 14.14 -20.31 7.56
CA ALA A 18 13.73 -19.09 6.88
C ALA A 18 14.73 -18.71 5.77
N SER A 19 16.03 -18.76 6.06
CA SER A 19 17.08 -18.55 5.05
C SER A 19 17.02 -19.55 3.90
N ALA A 20 16.77 -20.83 4.20
CA ALA A 20 16.62 -21.85 3.16
C ALA A 20 15.39 -21.63 2.27
N ILE A 21 14.25 -21.22 2.84
CA ILE A 21 13.03 -20.88 2.08
C ILE A 21 13.28 -19.66 1.20
N LEU A 22 13.95 -18.64 1.74
CA LEU A 22 14.26 -17.41 1.00
C LEU A 22 15.20 -17.72 -0.18
N GLU A 23 16.25 -18.49 0.05
CA GLU A 23 17.19 -18.89 -1.01
C GLU A 23 16.52 -19.79 -2.05
N TYR A 24 15.64 -20.71 -1.62
CA TYR A 24 14.85 -21.54 -2.55
C TYR A 24 13.98 -20.66 -3.45
N PHE A 25 13.28 -19.68 -2.89
CA PHE A 25 12.47 -18.72 -3.65
C PHE A 25 13.31 -17.95 -4.68
N ARG A 26 14.50 -17.46 -4.29
CA ARG A 26 15.43 -16.76 -5.18
C ARG A 26 15.85 -17.65 -6.35
N THR A 27 16.40 -18.81 -6.03
CA THR A 27 17.11 -19.68 -6.98
C THR A 27 16.19 -20.53 -7.86
N ASN A 28 14.93 -20.72 -7.47
CA ASN A 28 13.98 -21.55 -8.22
C ASN A 28 12.91 -20.73 -8.95
N TRP A 29 12.63 -19.50 -8.51
CA TRP A 29 11.57 -18.68 -9.12
C TRP A 29 12.05 -17.27 -9.46
N LEU A 30 12.50 -16.47 -8.49
CA LEU A 30 12.73 -15.04 -8.71
C LEU A 30 13.80 -14.79 -9.79
N GLU A 31 14.96 -15.42 -9.69
CA GLU A 31 16.03 -15.22 -10.68
C GLU A 31 15.78 -15.97 -11.99
N PRO A 32 15.56 -17.30 -12.02
CA PRO A 32 15.51 -18.04 -13.29
C PRO A 32 14.20 -17.89 -14.06
N VAL A 33 13.07 -17.66 -13.38
CA VAL A 33 11.74 -17.61 -14.01
C VAL A 33 11.27 -16.17 -14.15
N TRP A 34 11.27 -15.42 -13.05
CA TRP A 34 10.68 -14.09 -13.03
C TRP A 34 11.57 -13.04 -13.71
N LEU A 35 12.85 -12.95 -13.34
CA LEU A 35 13.78 -11.96 -13.87
C LEU A 35 14.50 -12.47 -15.12
N GLY A 36 14.92 -13.73 -15.13
CA GLY A 36 15.81 -14.30 -16.15
C GLY A 36 17.29 -13.95 -15.94
N CYS A 37 17.64 -13.38 -14.79
CA CYS A 37 19.00 -13.02 -14.40
C CYS A 37 19.18 -13.04 -12.88
N SER A 38 20.41 -12.81 -12.40
CA SER A 38 20.64 -12.60 -10.97
C SER A 38 19.98 -11.32 -10.46
N LEU A 39 19.68 -11.29 -9.17
CA LEU A 39 19.20 -10.11 -8.47
C LEU A 39 20.15 -8.92 -8.66
N GLU A 40 21.46 -9.15 -8.52
CA GLU A 40 22.47 -8.09 -8.64
C GLU A 40 22.45 -7.44 -10.03
N ARG A 41 22.23 -8.24 -11.09
CA ARG A 41 22.12 -7.70 -12.45
C ARG A 41 20.85 -6.89 -12.64
N TYR A 42 19.73 -7.30 -12.05
CA TYR A 42 18.47 -6.58 -12.15
C TYR A 42 18.51 -5.25 -11.38
N GLU A 43 19.18 -5.22 -10.23
CA GLU A 43 19.34 -4.01 -9.38
C GLU A 43 20.17 -2.90 -10.04
N GLU A 44 20.88 -3.17 -11.13
CA GLU A 44 21.56 -2.15 -11.94
C GLU A 44 20.59 -1.29 -12.76
N ILE A 45 19.31 -1.69 -12.89
CA ILE A 45 18.29 -0.94 -13.62
C ILE A 45 17.82 0.25 -12.77
N GLN A 46 18.11 1.47 -13.23
CA GLN A 46 17.73 2.70 -12.51
C GLN A 46 16.83 3.63 -13.34
N SER A 47 16.56 3.29 -14.59
CA SER A 47 15.75 4.08 -15.52
C SER A 47 14.97 3.21 -16.50
N TYR A 48 14.00 3.80 -17.17
CA TYR A 48 13.28 3.19 -18.28
C TYR A 48 14.25 2.72 -19.36
N GLU A 49 15.22 3.55 -19.74
CA GLU A 49 16.23 3.18 -20.75
C GLU A 49 17.10 2.01 -20.30
N ASP A 50 17.47 1.93 -19.02
CA ASP A 50 18.19 0.78 -18.47
C ASP A 50 17.37 -0.50 -18.58
N PHE A 51 16.06 -0.42 -18.27
CA PHE A 51 15.16 -1.57 -18.36
C PHE A 51 15.00 -2.05 -19.80
N ILE A 52 14.82 -1.12 -20.76
CA ILE A 52 14.75 -1.48 -22.18
C ILE A 52 16.07 -2.09 -22.66
N ARG A 53 17.22 -1.57 -22.23
CA ARG A 53 18.53 -2.19 -22.53
C ARG A 53 18.63 -3.59 -21.94
N TRP A 54 18.29 -3.75 -20.67
CA TRP A 54 18.29 -5.04 -19.97
C TRP A 54 17.40 -6.05 -20.71
N LEU A 55 16.17 -5.67 -21.06
CA LEU A 55 15.20 -6.53 -21.75
C LEU A 55 15.72 -7.05 -23.09
N ASN A 56 16.48 -6.24 -23.82
CA ASN A 56 17.00 -6.58 -25.15
C ASN A 56 18.42 -7.16 -25.12
N GLN A 57 19.08 -7.18 -23.97
CA GLN A 57 20.48 -7.60 -23.84
C GLN A 57 20.66 -9.12 -23.91
N ASP A 58 19.71 -9.89 -23.36
CA ASP A 58 19.78 -11.35 -23.29
C ASP A 58 18.40 -11.96 -23.54
N VAL A 59 18.36 -13.08 -24.28
CA VAL A 59 17.12 -13.82 -24.53
C VAL A 59 16.45 -14.28 -23.23
N LYS A 60 17.22 -14.58 -22.18
CA LYS A 60 16.67 -14.99 -20.88
C LYS A 60 15.91 -13.86 -20.20
N HIS A 61 16.34 -12.60 -20.34
CA HIS A 61 15.60 -11.46 -19.80
C HIS A 61 14.32 -11.22 -20.60
N ARG A 62 14.39 -11.37 -21.92
CA ARG A 62 13.25 -11.17 -22.82
C ARG A 62 12.16 -12.22 -22.62
N GLU A 63 12.56 -13.48 -22.39
CA GLU A 63 11.66 -14.63 -22.22
C GLU A 63 11.38 -14.98 -20.75
N SER A 64 11.85 -14.17 -19.79
CA SER A 64 11.40 -14.29 -18.40
C SER A 64 9.95 -13.82 -18.25
N ASP A 65 9.30 -14.15 -17.13
CA ASP A 65 7.91 -13.72 -16.89
C ASP A 65 7.79 -12.19 -16.86
N LEU A 66 8.79 -11.47 -16.33
CA LEU A 66 8.81 -10.01 -16.36
C LEU A 66 8.97 -9.47 -17.79
N GLY A 67 9.84 -10.08 -18.61
CA GLY A 67 10.01 -9.70 -20.00
C GLY A 67 8.78 -10.01 -20.87
N LEU A 68 8.11 -11.13 -20.61
CA LEU A 68 6.82 -11.49 -21.21
C LEU A 68 5.74 -10.50 -20.79
N TYR A 69 5.60 -10.22 -19.49
CA TYR A 69 4.63 -9.27 -18.96
C TYR A 69 4.82 -7.87 -19.58
N TRP A 70 6.06 -7.39 -19.67
CA TRP A 70 6.35 -6.11 -20.31
C TRP A 70 5.83 -6.06 -21.74
N ARG A 71 6.25 -7.02 -22.58
CA ARG A 71 5.87 -7.06 -24.00
C ARG A 71 4.37 -7.23 -24.20
N MET A 72 3.78 -8.23 -23.54
CA MET A 72 2.36 -8.55 -23.68
C MET A 72 1.48 -7.42 -23.14
N GLY A 73 1.86 -6.83 -22.00
CA GLY A 73 1.11 -5.73 -21.39
C GLY A 73 1.02 -4.51 -22.30
N LEU A 74 2.10 -4.17 -23.00
CA LEU A 74 2.11 -3.08 -23.99
C LEU A 74 1.36 -3.46 -25.29
N ASP A 75 1.46 -4.71 -25.74
CA ASP A 75 0.77 -5.20 -26.93
C ASP A 75 -0.75 -5.08 -26.80
N ILE A 76 -1.29 -5.48 -25.64
CA ILE A 76 -2.73 -5.36 -25.35
C ILE A 76 -3.14 -3.97 -24.81
N GLY A 77 -2.20 -3.03 -24.68
CA GLY A 77 -2.49 -1.64 -24.34
C GLY A 77 -2.75 -1.34 -22.87
N LEU A 78 -2.23 -2.13 -21.92
CA LEU A 78 -2.37 -1.88 -20.47
C LEU A 78 -1.73 -0.55 -20.02
N ASP A 79 -0.87 0.04 -20.86
CA ASP A 79 -0.24 1.34 -20.68
C ASP A 79 -1.17 2.52 -20.97
N ARG A 80 -2.33 2.28 -21.61
CA ARG A 80 -3.16 3.34 -22.20
C ARG A 80 -4.31 3.82 -21.33
N TYR A 81 -4.56 3.18 -20.18
CA TYR A 81 -5.69 3.50 -19.31
C TYR A 81 -5.39 3.20 -17.83
N GLY A 82 -6.25 3.71 -16.94
CA GLY A 82 -6.10 3.53 -15.51
C GLY A 82 -5.33 4.66 -14.80
N ALA A 83 -5.42 5.94 -15.20
CA ALA A 83 -4.55 6.98 -14.62
C ALA A 83 -4.73 7.24 -13.10
N GLY A 84 -5.95 7.09 -12.56
CA GLY A 84 -6.22 7.37 -11.15
C GLY A 84 -6.15 8.88 -10.83
N VAL A 85 -5.86 9.21 -9.57
CA VAL A 85 -5.98 10.59 -9.04
C VAL A 85 -4.71 11.45 -9.18
N GLY A 86 -3.59 10.89 -9.66
CA GLY A 86 -2.33 11.61 -9.89
C GLY A 86 -1.55 12.01 -8.62
N LYS A 87 -2.01 11.62 -7.45
CA LYS A 87 -1.33 11.86 -6.17
C LYS A 87 -1.23 10.57 -5.38
N TYR A 88 -0.09 10.33 -4.74
CA TYR A 88 0.27 9.01 -4.25
C TYR A 88 0.82 9.08 -2.84
N VAL A 89 0.40 8.17 -1.94
CA VAL A 89 0.73 8.21 -0.51
C VAL A 89 1.35 6.91 0.01
N THR A 90 2.32 7.07 0.90
CA THR A 90 2.89 6.00 1.73
C THR A 90 3.19 6.52 3.13
N TRP A 91 2.92 5.71 4.16
CA TRP A 91 3.36 5.99 5.51
C TRP A 91 4.84 5.71 5.73
N GLY A 92 5.50 5.02 4.79
CA GLY A 92 6.81 4.44 4.99
C GLY A 92 6.74 3.20 5.89
N TYR A 93 7.68 2.28 5.72
CA TYR A 93 7.66 0.98 6.36
C TYR A 93 9.07 0.37 6.47
N ILE A 94 9.16 -0.78 7.14
CA ILE A 94 10.42 -1.40 7.57
C ILE A 94 11.13 -0.53 8.63
N PRO A 95 10.93 -0.84 9.92
CA PRO A 95 11.67 -0.21 11.01
C PRO A 95 13.18 -0.24 10.78
N HIS A 96 13.86 0.88 11.01
CA HIS A 96 15.31 0.91 11.13
C HIS A 96 15.70 0.43 12.52
N GLU A 97 16.64 -0.51 12.59
CA GLU A 97 17.08 -1.23 13.78
C GLU A 97 17.48 -0.30 14.95
N ASP A 98 18.25 0.76 14.69
CA ASP A 98 18.68 1.68 15.73
C ASP A 98 17.67 2.78 16.03
N LYS A 99 16.90 3.21 15.03
CA LYS A 99 16.08 4.43 15.11
C LYS A 99 14.64 4.16 15.56
N TYR A 100 14.13 2.94 15.37
CA TYR A 100 12.76 2.56 15.71
C TYR A 100 12.64 1.93 17.11
N ASN A 101 13.62 2.14 18.00
CA ASN A 101 13.58 1.59 19.37
C ASN A 101 12.55 2.30 20.27
N GLN A 102 12.34 3.60 20.09
CA GLN A 102 11.35 4.41 20.82
C GLN A 102 10.71 5.45 19.89
N PRO A 103 10.00 5.02 18.83
CA PRO A 103 9.45 5.96 17.86
C PRO A 103 8.33 6.79 18.49
N THR A 104 8.40 8.11 18.33
CA THR A 104 7.24 9.00 18.52
C THR A 104 6.48 9.14 17.21
N ILE A 105 5.28 9.72 17.23
CA ILE A 105 4.52 10.00 16.00
C ILE A 105 5.36 10.89 15.07
N GLU A 106 6.00 11.92 15.63
CA GLU A 106 6.82 12.89 14.90
C GLU A 106 8.13 12.26 14.41
N GLY A 107 8.78 11.42 15.23
CA GLY A 107 10.05 10.78 14.91
C GLY A 107 9.94 9.55 14.00
N ARG A 108 8.73 8.99 13.84
CA ARG A 108 8.50 7.73 13.11
C ARG A 108 9.06 7.76 11.68
N ASN A 109 8.89 8.86 10.96
CA ASN A 109 9.33 8.97 9.56
C ASN A 109 10.85 8.74 9.43
N ALA A 110 11.66 9.42 10.24
CA ALA A 110 13.11 9.25 10.22
C ALA A 110 13.56 7.84 10.71
N ALA A 111 12.66 7.10 11.37
CA ALA A 111 12.93 5.80 11.96
C ALA A 111 12.56 4.60 11.05
N VAL A 112 12.06 4.82 9.83
CA VAL A 112 11.78 3.75 8.86
C VAL A 112 12.74 3.81 7.68
N ILE A 113 13.07 2.65 7.10
CA ILE A 113 13.97 2.51 5.95
C ILE A 113 13.27 2.95 4.66
N MET A 114 12.01 2.58 4.49
CA MET A 114 11.21 3.02 3.35
C MET A 114 10.55 4.34 3.68
N LYS A 115 10.76 5.34 2.82
CA LYS A 115 10.38 6.72 3.07
C LYS A 115 8.85 6.87 3.21
N ASN A 116 8.45 7.73 4.13
CA ASN A 116 7.12 8.31 4.17
C ASN A 116 7.01 9.39 3.08
N GLY A 117 5.79 9.62 2.59
CA GLY A 117 5.49 10.86 1.89
C GLY A 117 4.30 10.79 0.95
N VAL A 118 4.08 11.92 0.29
CA VAL A 118 3.22 12.07 -0.86
C VAL A 118 4.06 12.46 -2.07
N TYR A 119 3.77 11.82 -3.20
CA TYR A 119 4.20 12.30 -4.51
C TYR A 119 3.00 12.89 -5.25
N ASP A 120 3.10 14.16 -5.67
CA ASP A 120 2.13 14.84 -6.51
C ASP A 120 2.67 14.93 -7.94
N SER A 121 2.03 14.22 -8.89
CA SER A 121 2.50 14.16 -10.27
C SER A 121 2.17 15.42 -11.07
N PHE A 122 1.26 16.27 -10.60
CA PHE A 122 0.92 17.50 -11.30
C PHE A 122 1.98 18.58 -11.09
N THR A 123 2.59 18.60 -9.91
CA THR A 123 3.65 19.54 -9.53
C THR A 123 5.04 18.92 -9.54
N ASP A 124 5.15 17.60 -9.72
CA ASP A 124 6.37 16.81 -9.60
C ASP A 124 7.10 17.02 -8.27
N THR A 125 6.34 16.99 -7.17
CA THR A 125 6.86 17.27 -5.82
C THR A 125 6.70 16.09 -4.87
N HIS A 126 7.70 15.92 -3.99
CA HIS A 126 7.64 15.02 -2.85
C HIS A 126 7.54 15.78 -1.54
N THR A 127 6.58 15.42 -0.69
CA THR A 127 6.41 16.01 0.64
C THR A 127 6.23 14.93 1.69
N LEU A 128 6.55 15.23 2.95
CA LEU A 128 6.19 14.33 4.05
C LEU A 128 4.69 14.38 4.31
N ILE A 129 4.11 13.27 4.77
CA ILE A 129 2.72 13.20 5.20
C ILE A 129 2.62 13.07 6.71
N ASN A 130 1.70 13.83 7.30
CA ASN A 130 1.39 13.78 8.72
C ASN A 130 -0.07 13.33 8.92
N GLN A 131 -0.25 12.39 9.84
CA GLN A 131 -1.56 11.84 10.20
C GLN A 131 -2.60 12.91 10.56
N SER A 132 -2.19 14.06 11.10
CA SER A 132 -3.11 15.14 11.51
C SER A 132 -3.90 15.75 10.36
N PHE A 133 -3.46 15.57 9.12
CA PHE A 133 -4.12 16.09 7.91
C PHE A 133 -5.07 15.07 7.28
N ILE A 134 -5.16 13.85 7.80
CA ILE A 134 -6.05 12.82 7.26
C ILE A 134 -7.49 13.09 7.69
N ARG A 135 -8.41 12.98 6.73
CA ARG A 135 -9.84 13.09 6.94
C ARG A 135 -10.55 11.88 6.35
N GLU A 136 -11.69 11.56 6.93
CA GLU A 136 -12.70 10.66 6.37
C GLU A 136 -13.99 11.43 6.14
N ASN A 137 -14.61 11.19 4.99
CA ASN A 137 -15.93 11.68 4.66
C ASN A 137 -16.88 10.50 4.44
N THR A 138 -18.12 10.62 4.93
CA THR A 138 -19.14 9.56 4.87
C THR A 138 -20.37 9.93 4.04
N THR A 139 -20.34 11.05 3.29
CA THR A 139 -21.48 11.55 2.50
C THR A 139 -22.04 10.51 1.53
N HIS A 140 -21.18 9.72 0.90
CA HIS A 140 -21.57 8.67 -0.05
C HIS A 140 -21.41 7.25 0.54
N SER A 141 -21.42 7.15 1.87
CA SER A 141 -21.22 5.91 2.61
C SER A 141 -22.43 5.56 3.47
N TRP A 142 -22.65 4.28 3.77
CA TRP A 142 -23.76 3.82 4.61
C TRP A 142 -23.50 4.04 6.11
N TYR A 143 -23.33 5.30 6.52
CA TYR A 143 -23.11 5.73 7.89
C TYR A 143 -23.92 6.98 8.26
N ASP A 144 -24.45 7.04 9.48
CA ASP A 144 -25.11 8.23 10.06
C ASP A 144 -24.11 9.04 10.88
N GLU A 145 -23.20 9.71 10.17
CA GLU A 145 -22.04 10.42 10.73
C GLU A 145 -21.90 11.86 10.22
N GLY A 146 -22.88 12.34 9.47
CA GLY A 146 -22.85 13.64 8.81
C GLY A 146 -22.04 13.64 7.51
N THR A 147 -21.79 14.86 7.00
CA THR A 147 -21.16 15.11 5.69
C THR A 147 -19.82 15.84 5.80
N GLU A 148 -19.38 16.15 7.02
CA GLU A 148 -18.13 16.86 7.28
C GLU A 148 -16.91 15.95 7.10
N ASP A 149 -15.78 16.57 6.76
CA ASP A 149 -14.49 15.89 6.75
C ASP A 149 -13.94 15.82 8.18
N ILE A 150 -13.89 14.62 8.75
CA ILE A 150 -13.53 14.40 10.16
C ILE A 150 -12.21 13.66 10.27
N HIS A 151 -11.36 14.04 11.22
CA HIS A 151 -10.14 13.30 11.51
C HIS A 151 -10.50 11.93 12.14
N PRO A 152 -9.82 10.82 11.80
CA PRO A 152 -10.17 9.50 12.31
C PRO A 152 -10.24 9.41 13.84
N SER A 153 -9.39 10.13 14.59
CA SER A 153 -9.47 10.14 16.06
C SER A 153 -10.77 10.69 16.62
N ASP A 154 -11.53 11.44 15.84
CA ASP A 154 -12.72 12.16 16.27
C ASP A 154 -13.99 11.54 15.64
N ARG A 155 -13.82 10.52 14.78
CA ARG A 155 -14.89 9.83 14.07
C ARG A 155 -15.56 8.75 14.93
N THR A 156 -16.88 8.78 15.00
CA THR A 156 -17.70 7.70 15.58
C THR A 156 -18.28 6.86 14.46
N THR A 157 -18.23 5.52 14.53
CA THR A 157 -18.73 4.65 13.46
C THR A 157 -20.18 4.20 13.71
N THR A 158 -21.13 4.74 12.94
CA THR A 158 -22.57 4.46 13.12
C THR A 158 -23.19 3.95 11.82
N PRO A 159 -23.22 2.62 11.58
CA PRO A 159 -23.72 2.08 10.32
C PRO A 159 -25.24 2.25 10.17
N ILE A 160 -25.71 2.42 8.92
CA ILE A 160 -27.13 2.40 8.54
C ILE A 160 -27.41 1.31 7.51
N ASN A 161 -28.68 0.97 7.30
CA ASN A 161 -29.05 0.02 6.24
C ASN A 161 -28.62 0.53 4.87
N ASN A 162 -28.14 -0.39 4.02
CA ASN A 162 -27.81 -0.07 2.64
C ASN A 162 -29.09 0.22 1.82
N ASN A 163 -28.93 0.95 0.71
CA ASN A 163 -30.03 1.32 -0.17
C ASN A 163 -30.17 0.39 -1.39
N GLN A 164 -31.20 0.63 -2.20
CA GLN A 164 -31.40 -0.03 -3.49
C GLN A 164 -30.53 0.62 -4.59
N LYS A 165 -29.21 0.43 -4.54
CA LYS A 165 -28.25 0.84 -5.59
C LYS A 165 -28.46 2.27 -6.13
N ASP A 166 -28.60 3.24 -5.24
CA ASP A 166 -28.59 4.66 -5.63
C ASP A 166 -27.16 5.22 -5.54
N PHE A 167 -26.53 5.38 -6.70
CA PHE A 167 -25.15 5.87 -6.83
C PHE A 167 -25.02 7.41 -6.78
N ASN A 168 -26.14 8.13 -6.66
CA ASN A 168 -26.14 9.57 -6.40
C ASN A 168 -26.19 9.86 -4.89
N GLY A 169 -26.68 8.92 -4.08
CA GLY A 169 -26.65 8.96 -2.61
C GLY A 169 -25.51 8.11 -2.03
N ALA A 170 -25.76 7.46 -0.88
CA ALA A 170 -24.80 6.53 -0.30
C ALA A 170 -24.74 5.20 -1.07
N TYR A 171 -23.55 4.73 -1.46
CA TYR A 171 -23.42 3.49 -2.26
C TYR A 171 -22.28 2.58 -1.84
N SER A 172 -21.62 2.86 -0.71
CA SER A 172 -20.48 2.09 -0.23
C SER A 172 -20.47 1.93 1.28
N TRP A 173 -19.93 0.82 1.76
CA TRP A 173 -19.57 0.62 3.17
C TRP A 173 -18.18 1.18 3.49
N SER A 174 -17.43 1.64 2.48
CA SER A 174 -16.16 2.34 2.70
C SER A 174 -16.42 3.82 2.96
N SER A 175 -15.63 4.44 3.84
CA SER A 175 -15.50 5.89 3.93
C SER A 175 -14.61 6.44 2.81
N ALA A 176 -14.70 7.74 2.56
CA ALA A 176 -13.90 8.42 1.57
C ALA A 176 -12.70 9.09 2.28
N VAL A 177 -11.49 8.53 2.13
CA VAL A 177 -10.27 9.08 2.76
C VAL A 177 -9.63 10.16 1.88
N LEU A 178 -9.24 11.27 2.51
CA LEU A 178 -8.54 12.36 1.85
C LEU A 178 -7.53 13.03 2.78
N HIS A 179 -6.57 13.72 2.19
CA HIS A 179 -5.70 14.66 2.89
C HIS A 179 -6.30 16.05 2.78
N GLN A 180 -6.41 16.76 3.91
CA GLN A 180 -7.07 18.08 3.98
C GLN A 180 -6.62 19.05 2.88
N ASP A 181 -5.31 19.11 2.60
CA ASP A 181 -4.77 20.07 1.61
C ASP A 181 -4.53 19.45 0.22
N LEU A 182 -4.43 18.12 0.11
CA LEU A 182 -3.98 17.45 -1.11
C LEU A 182 -5.11 16.66 -1.79
N GLY A 183 -6.25 16.50 -1.12
CA GLY A 183 -7.42 15.77 -1.62
C GLY A 183 -7.21 14.26 -1.63
N ARG A 184 -7.72 13.62 -2.68
CA ARG A 184 -7.69 12.15 -2.87
C ARG A 184 -6.28 11.67 -3.20
N LEU A 185 -5.83 10.61 -2.51
CA LEU A 185 -4.50 10.01 -2.69
C LEU A 185 -4.64 8.51 -2.99
N GLU A 186 -3.84 8.02 -3.93
CA GLU A 186 -3.68 6.60 -4.23
C GLU A 186 -2.61 5.97 -3.32
N ALA A 187 -2.94 4.83 -2.70
CA ALA A 187 -2.01 4.07 -1.87
C ALA A 187 -1.61 2.77 -2.58
N GLY A 188 -0.44 2.22 -2.26
CA GLY A 188 -0.02 0.92 -2.79
C GLY A 188 1.42 0.86 -3.26
N PRO A 189 1.83 -0.24 -3.90
CA PRO A 189 3.20 -0.41 -4.40
C PRO A 189 3.61 0.73 -5.33
N LEU A 190 2.74 1.17 -6.25
CA LEU A 190 3.04 2.31 -7.11
C LEU A 190 3.39 3.55 -6.29
N ALA A 191 2.57 3.89 -5.29
CA ALA A 191 2.81 5.05 -4.44
C ALA A 191 4.15 4.98 -3.70
N ARG A 192 4.48 3.81 -3.14
CA ARG A 192 5.74 3.58 -2.44
C ARG A 192 6.95 3.76 -3.35
N GLN A 193 6.87 3.24 -4.57
CA GLN A 193 7.95 3.32 -5.55
C GLN A 193 8.12 4.76 -6.09
N LEU A 194 7.02 5.47 -6.35
CA LEU A 194 7.09 6.88 -6.77
C LEU A 194 7.69 7.77 -5.67
N VAL A 195 7.38 7.50 -4.40
CA VAL A 195 7.96 8.20 -3.25
C VAL A 195 9.44 7.80 -3.05
N ALA A 196 9.81 6.53 -3.27
CA ALA A 196 11.20 6.08 -3.16
C ALA A 196 12.14 6.77 -4.17
N GLY A 197 11.63 7.17 -5.34
CA GLY A 197 12.39 7.93 -6.34
C GLY A 197 12.63 9.40 -5.99
N GLY A 198 12.06 9.89 -4.88
CA GLY A 198 12.27 11.24 -4.38
C GLY A 198 13.58 11.41 -3.61
N ASN A 199 14.19 12.60 -3.73
CA ASN A 199 15.39 12.99 -2.98
C ASN A 199 15.09 13.50 -1.56
N HIS A 200 13.83 13.47 -1.12
CA HIS A 200 13.45 13.79 0.25
C HIS A 200 13.82 12.66 1.23
N GLY A 201 13.71 12.95 2.52
CA GLY A 201 13.99 11.99 3.58
C GLY A 201 15.46 11.95 3.98
N GLU A 202 15.78 10.93 4.76
CA GLU A 202 17.07 10.77 5.43
C GLU A 202 18.06 9.98 4.57
N SER A 203 19.36 10.16 4.80
CA SER A 203 20.42 9.54 3.99
C SER A 203 20.48 8.01 4.07
N TRP A 204 19.90 7.42 5.11
CA TRP A 204 19.80 5.96 5.28
C TRP A 204 18.53 5.36 4.68
N GLN A 205 17.60 6.21 4.25
CA GLN A 205 16.35 5.72 3.68
C GLN A 205 16.56 5.26 2.23
N HIS A 206 15.79 4.25 1.85
CA HIS A 206 15.85 3.68 0.53
C HIS A 206 15.52 4.71 -0.55
N TYR A 207 16.37 4.76 -1.56
CA TYR A 207 16.18 5.52 -2.79
C TYR A 207 16.15 4.54 -3.96
N ASP A 208 15.16 4.71 -4.83
CA ASP A 208 15.01 3.93 -6.07
C ASP A 208 14.31 4.77 -7.15
N PRO A 209 15.04 5.23 -8.18
CA PRO A 209 14.48 6.09 -9.22
C PRO A 209 13.71 5.35 -10.31
N PHE A 210 13.83 4.02 -10.42
CA PHE A 210 13.45 3.29 -11.63
C PHE A 210 11.97 3.46 -11.98
N ILE A 211 11.06 3.16 -11.05
CA ILE A 211 9.62 3.24 -11.30
C ILE A 211 9.16 4.67 -11.51
N LEU A 212 9.78 5.65 -10.83
CA LEU A 212 9.46 7.06 -11.05
C LEU A 212 9.85 7.50 -12.47
N ASP A 213 11.00 7.05 -12.97
CA ASP A 213 11.42 7.33 -14.35
C ASP A 213 10.47 6.66 -15.37
N VAL A 214 10.13 5.38 -15.17
CA VAL A 214 9.14 4.67 -16.01
C VAL A 214 7.80 5.39 -16.03
N PHE A 215 7.30 5.82 -14.86
CA PHE A 215 6.07 6.59 -14.73
C PHE A 215 6.12 7.87 -15.57
N LYS A 216 7.21 8.63 -15.48
CA LYS A 216 7.38 9.88 -16.25
C LYS A 216 7.44 9.60 -17.75
N LYS A 217 8.18 8.58 -18.17
CA LYS A 217 8.33 8.19 -19.59
C LYS A 217 7.04 7.68 -20.21
N MET A 218 6.21 7.00 -19.43
CA MET A 218 4.90 6.49 -19.87
C MET A 218 3.77 7.51 -19.72
N GLY A 219 4.06 8.74 -19.30
CA GLY A 219 3.06 9.82 -19.20
C GLY A 219 2.14 9.73 -17.98
N GLY A 220 2.53 8.98 -16.95
CA GLY A 220 1.79 8.87 -15.69
C GLY A 220 1.46 7.43 -15.32
N ALA A 221 0.50 7.27 -14.40
CA ALA A 221 0.03 5.96 -13.97
C ALA A 221 -0.84 5.32 -15.05
N ASN A 222 -0.79 4.00 -15.09
CA ASN A 222 -1.66 3.16 -15.88
C ASN A 222 -1.68 1.75 -15.24
N VAL A 223 -2.48 0.84 -15.80
CA VAL A 223 -2.53 -0.55 -15.31
C VAL A 223 -1.14 -1.20 -15.35
N HIS A 224 -0.39 -0.96 -16.43
CA HIS A 224 0.93 -1.56 -16.64
C HIS A 224 1.96 -1.17 -15.56
N VAL A 225 2.09 0.13 -15.28
CA VAL A 225 3.06 0.69 -14.35
C VAL A 225 2.72 0.30 -12.90
N ARG A 226 1.43 0.21 -12.53
CA ARG A 226 1.05 -0.28 -11.19
C ARG A 226 1.51 -1.70 -10.94
N GLN A 227 1.34 -2.57 -11.93
CA GLN A 227 1.74 -3.96 -11.80
C GLN A 227 3.27 -4.11 -11.86
N LEU A 228 3.97 -3.32 -12.68
CA LEU A 228 5.44 -3.25 -12.66
C LEU A 228 5.97 -2.80 -11.29
N ALA A 229 5.38 -1.77 -10.68
CA ALA A 229 5.78 -1.28 -9.37
C ALA A 229 5.60 -2.34 -8.28
N ARG A 230 4.50 -3.11 -8.33
CA ARG A 230 4.20 -4.21 -7.40
C ARG A 230 5.27 -5.31 -7.43
N VAL A 231 5.66 -5.73 -8.63
CA VAL A 231 6.63 -6.82 -8.80
C VAL A 231 8.06 -6.35 -8.57
N HIS A 232 8.37 -5.10 -8.91
CA HIS A 232 9.68 -4.50 -8.67
C HIS A 232 9.98 -4.40 -7.16
N GLU A 233 8.99 -4.03 -6.36
CA GLU A 233 9.12 -3.94 -4.89
C GLU A 233 9.59 -5.25 -4.24
N LEU A 234 9.26 -6.40 -4.83
CA LEU A 234 9.65 -7.71 -4.32
C LEU A 234 11.18 -7.86 -4.20
N VAL A 235 11.94 -7.32 -5.14
CA VAL A 235 13.41 -7.39 -5.14
C VAL A 235 13.96 -6.72 -3.87
N LYS A 236 13.43 -5.55 -3.53
CA LYS A 236 13.83 -4.85 -2.32
C LYS A 236 13.36 -5.56 -1.06
N LEU A 237 12.14 -6.10 -1.03
CA LEU A 237 11.65 -6.88 0.11
C LEU A 237 12.49 -8.13 0.35
N TYR A 238 12.92 -8.81 -0.72
CA TYR A 238 13.86 -9.92 -0.64
C TYR A 238 15.15 -9.50 0.05
N ARG A 239 15.78 -8.40 -0.40
CA ARG A 239 17.01 -7.88 0.20
C ARG A 239 16.85 -7.53 1.67
N GLN A 240 15.72 -6.95 2.06
CA GLN A 240 15.45 -6.62 3.46
C GLN A 240 15.23 -7.87 4.31
N ALA A 241 14.50 -8.86 3.81
CA ALA A 241 14.35 -10.15 4.49
C ALA A 241 15.71 -10.86 4.64
N GLU A 242 16.52 -10.88 3.59
CA GLU A 242 17.87 -11.45 3.59
C GLU A 242 18.75 -10.76 4.64
N ARG A 243 18.76 -9.42 4.66
CA ARG A 243 19.49 -8.63 5.65
C ARG A 243 19.04 -8.95 7.07
N CYS A 244 17.73 -8.89 7.33
CA CYS A 244 17.17 -9.16 8.66
C CYS A 244 17.55 -10.55 9.17
N LEU A 245 17.56 -11.57 8.30
CA LEU A 245 17.98 -12.93 8.69
C LEU A 245 19.48 -13.02 8.97
N LYS A 246 20.32 -12.35 8.17
CA LYS A 246 21.78 -12.32 8.35
C LYS A 246 22.20 -11.57 9.61
N GLU A 247 21.51 -10.48 9.93
CA GLU A 247 21.81 -9.61 11.08
C GLU A 247 21.07 -10.03 12.36
N PHE A 248 20.24 -11.08 12.31
CA PHE A 248 19.41 -11.49 13.44
C PHE A 248 20.27 -11.92 14.65
N LYS A 249 20.03 -11.29 15.80
CA LYS A 249 20.70 -11.60 17.07
C LYS A 249 19.79 -12.46 17.95
N LEU A 250 20.07 -13.76 18.01
CA LEU A 250 19.26 -14.75 18.74
C LEU A 250 19.01 -14.41 20.22
N ASN A 251 19.94 -13.71 20.86
CA ASN A 251 19.89 -13.41 22.29
C ASN A 251 19.35 -12.02 22.63
N ASP A 252 18.97 -11.22 21.62
CA ASP A 252 18.39 -9.91 21.86
C ASP A 252 16.98 -10.03 22.47
N PRO A 253 16.55 -9.06 23.30
CA PRO A 253 15.20 -9.06 23.85
C PRO A 253 14.14 -9.05 22.74
N TRP A 254 13.27 -10.05 22.73
CA TRP A 254 12.17 -10.17 21.77
C TRP A 254 10.81 -9.71 22.33
N TYR A 255 10.77 -9.44 23.64
CA TYR A 255 9.60 -8.92 24.35
C TYR A 255 10.03 -8.01 25.50
N ILE A 256 9.49 -6.79 25.51
CA ILE A 256 9.62 -5.82 26.58
C ILE A 256 8.22 -5.53 27.11
N LYS A 257 7.91 -5.94 28.35
CA LYS A 257 6.59 -5.75 28.93
C LYS A 257 6.24 -4.25 28.96
N PRO A 258 5.21 -3.80 28.22
CA PRO A 258 4.85 -2.40 28.23
C PRO A 258 4.17 -2.02 29.55
N LYS A 259 4.29 -0.74 29.91
CA LYS A 259 3.47 -0.14 30.98
C LYS A 259 2.19 0.39 30.34
N GLU A 260 1.06 -0.12 30.80
CA GLU A 260 -0.25 0.39 30.41
C GLU A 260 -0.43 1.83 30.87
N LYS A 261 -0.93 2.67 29.96
CA LYS A 261 -1.20 4.08 30.18
C LYS A 261 -2.43 4.49 29.38
N ASP A 262 -3.26 5.32 29.98
CA ASP A 262 -4.29 6.05 29.25
C ASP A 262 -3.64 7.05 28.30
N GLY A 263 -4.30 7.31 27.17
CA GLY A 263 -3.81 8.25 26.16
C GLY A 263 -4.23 7.89 24.75
N LYS A 264 -3.77 8.71 23.80
CA LYS A 264 -3.96 8.50 22.35
C LYS A 264 -2.71 7.89 21.74
N GLY A 265 -2.91 6.96 20.81
CA GLY A 265 -1.85 6.32 20.05
C GLY A 265 -2.18 6.29 18.57
N TRP A 266 -1.13 6.33 17.76
CA TRP A 266 -1.21 6.15 16.32
C TRP A 266 -0.12 5.16 15.88
N GLY A 267 -0.50 4.22 15.03
CA GLY A 267 0.41 3.26 14.43
C GLY A 267 0.15 3.16 12.95
N ALA A 268 1.22 3.20 12.15
CA ALA A 268 1.12 3.05 10.71
C ALA A 268 2.16 2.08 10.17
N THR A 269 1.81 1.46 9.05
CA THR A 269 2.69 0.60 8.26
C THR A 269 2.18 0.56 6.82
N GLU A 270 2.87 -0.18 5.98
CA GLU A 270 2.41 -0.53 4.64
C GLU A 270 1.99 -2.00 4.64
N ALA A 271 0.73 -2.26 4.29
CA ALA A 271 0.32 -3.57 3.86
C ALA A 271 0.70 -3.75 2.38
N ALA A 272 0.60 -4.97 1.85
CA ALA A 272 0.90 -5.26 0.45
C ALA A 272 0.18 -4.28 -0.51
N ARG A 273 -1.05 -3.90 -0.16
CA ARG A 273 -1.96 -3.03 -0.94
C ARG A 273 -1.78 -1.53 -0.73
N GLY A 274 -0.99 -1.10 0.26
CA GLY A 274 -0.77 0.32 0.53
C GLY A 274 -0.75 0.71 2.00
N ALA A 275 -0.97 2.00 2.22
CA ALA A 275 -0.99 2.68 3.50
C ALA A 275 -2.06 2.12 4.45
N LEU A 276 -1.61 1.66 5.61
CA LEU A 276 -2.44 1.19 6.73
C LEU A 276 -2.09 2.00 7.98
N CYS A 277 -3.11 2.54 8.64
CA CYS A 277 -2.93 3.26 9.89
C CYS A 277 -4.11 3.07 10.85
N HIS A 278 -3.76 3.03 12.13
CA HIS A 278 -4.67 2.78 13.23
C HIS A 278 -4.54 3.92 14.24
N TRP A 279 -5.67 4.42 14.74
CA TRP A 279 -5.76 5.36 15.85
C TRP A 279 -6.44 4.67 17.02
N VAL A 280 -5.91 4.86 18.22
CA VAL A 280 -6.47 4.30 19.45
C VAL A 280 -6.52 5.34 20.55
N GLU A 281 -7.59 5.37 21.32
CA GLU A 281 -7.68 6.08 22.60
C GLU A 281 -7.94 5.06 23.71
N ILE A 282 -7.09 5.09 24.75
CA ILE A 282 -7.21 4.26 25.95
C ILE A 282 -7.63 5.16 27.11
N GLU A 283 -8.70 4.77 27.80
CA GLU A 283 -9.18 5.42 29.02
C GLU A 283 -9.53 4.36 30.07
N LYS A 284 -9.01 4.52 31.29
CA LYS A 284 -9.19 3.60 32.43
C LYS A 284 -8.79 2.16 32.07
N GLY A 285 -7.69 2.01 31.34
CA GLY A 285 -7.20 0.71 30.88
C GLY A 285 -8.12 -0.04 29.91
N LYS A 286 -8.99 0.68 29.21
CA LYS A 286 -9.88 0.14 28.17
C LYS A 286 -9.74 0.94 26.89
N ILE A 287 -9.94 0.28 25.76
CA ILE A 287 -10.09 0.96 24.48
C ILE A 287 -11.39 1.76 24.52
N LYS A 288 -11.27 3.08 24.53
CA LYS A 288 -12.40 4.01 24.42
C LYS A 288 -12.82 4.17 22.95
N GLN A 289 -11.83 4.26 22.06
CA GLN A 289 -12.05 4.43 20.63
C GLN A 289 -10.91 3.78 19.84
N TYR A 290 -11.25 3.23 18.68
CA TYR A 290 -10.30 2.62 17.75
C TYR A 290 -10.77 2.84 16.32
N GLN A 291 -9.96 3.46 15.49
CA GLN A 291 -10.27 3.72 14.08
C GLN A 291 -9.15 3.21 13.18
N VAL A 292 -9.53 2.67 12.04
CA VAL A 292 -8.61 2.07 11.07
C VAL A 292 -8.88 2.64 9.70
N ILE A 293 -7.82 3.13 9.07
CA ILE A 293 -7.80 3.37 7.63
C ILE A 293 -6.89 2.33 7.01
N ALA A 294 -7.48 1.47 6.22
CA ALA A 294 -6.78 0.44 5.48
C ALA A 294 -6.53 0.87 4.03
N PRO A 295 -5.68 0.14 3.27
CA PRO A 295 -5.36 0.52 1.90
C PRO A 295 -6.59 0.55 0.97
N GLY A 296 -7.55 -0.35 1.23
CA GLY A 296 -8.80 -0.38 0.49
C GLY A 296 -9.64 0.88 0.71
N THR A 297 -9.61 1.48 1.91
CA THR A 297 -10.33 2.72 2.21
C THR A 297 -9.77 3.90 1.40
N TRP A 298 -8.45 3.96 1.19
CA TRP A 298 -7.83 4.93 0.28
C TRP A 298 -8.27 4.76 -1.16
N ASN A 299 -8.14 3.52 -1.68
CA ASN A 299 -8.23 3.26 -3.12
C ASN A 299 -9.65 3.04 -3.63
N ILE A 300 -10.51 2.44 -2.81
CA ILE A 300 -11.88 1.99 -3.17
C ILE A 300 -12.94 2.93 -2.58
N GLY A 301 -12.56 3.78 -1.62
CA GLY A 301 -13.48 4.72 -0.99
C GLY A 301 -14.31 5.49 -2.01
N PRO A 302 -15.61 5.73 -1.71
CA PRO A 302 -16.52 6.41 -2.64
C PRO A 302 -16.11 7.87 -2.81
N ARG A 303 -16.95 8.62 -3.53
CA ARG A 303 -16.87 10.07 -3.63
C ARG A 303 -16.88 10.74 -2.27
N ASP A 304 -16.03 11.74 -2.10
CA ASP A 304 -16.05 12.59 -0.90
C ASP A 304 -17.24 13.57 -0.90
N GLY A 305 -17.32 14.42 0.12
CA GLY A 305 -18.39 15.41 0.27
C GLY A 305 -18.41 16.47 -0.83
N THR A 306 -17.31 16.63 -1.59
CA THR A 306 -17.24 17.52 -2.75
C THR A 306 -17.57 16.81 -4.07
N GLY A 307 -17.87 15.51 -4.02
CA GLY A 307 -18.16 14.68 -5.19
C GLY A 307 -16.91 14.20 -5.95
N GLN A 308 -15.70 14.39 -5.42
CA GLN A 308 -14.48 13.92 -6.08
C GLN A 308 -14.36 12.40 -5.99
N ARG A 309 -14.02 11.76 -7.12
CA ARG A 309 -13.85 10.31 -7.23
C ARG A 309 -12.65 9.81 -6.43
N GLY A 310 -12.78 8.62 -5.85
CA GLY A 310 -11.64 7.87 -5.31
C GLY A 310 -10.67 7.39 -6.39
N PRO A 311 -9.48 6.89 -6.02
CA PRO A 311 -8.45 6.40 -6.95
C PRO A 311 -8.96 5.39 -7.98
N ILE A 312 -9.68 4.36 -7.56
CA ILE A 312 -10.19 3.34 -8.48
C ILE A 312 -11.28 3.88 -9.41
N GLU A 313 -12.20 4.70 -8.89
CA GLU A 313 -13.27 5.31 -9.69
C GLU A 313 -12.68 6.24 -10.75
N GLN A 314 -11.67 7.03 -10.38
CA GLN A 314 -10.99 7.92 -11.31
C GLN A 314 -10.18 7.13 -12.35
N ALA A 315 -9.55 6.01 -11.95
CA ALA A 315 -8.81 5.15 -12.88
C ALA A 315 -9.72 4.48 -13.92
N LEU A 316 -10.98 4.22 -13.58
CA LEU A 316 -11.96 3.65 -14.52
C LEU A 316 -12.38 4.66 -15.60
N VAL A 317 -12.30 5.97 -15.36
CA VAL A 317 -12.67 6.99 -16.34
C VAL A 317 -11.78 6.89 -17.59
N GLY A 318 -12.41 6.78 -18.75
CA GLY A 318 -11.72 6.66 -20.04
C GLY A 318 -11.21 5.25 -20.35
N THR A 319 -11.52 4.25 -19.52
CA THR A 319 -11.16 2.84 -19.80
C THR A 319 -11.91 2.38 -21.06
N PRO A 320 -11.20 1.85 -22.08
CA PRO A 320 -11.85 1.30 -23.27
C PRO A 320 -12.63 0.04 -22.89
N ILE A 321 -13.76 -0.18 -23.55
CA ILE A 321 -14.57 -1.39 -23.40
C ILE A 321 -14.77 -1.97 -24.78
N GLN A 322 -14.03 -3.04 -25.10
CA GLN A 322 -14.15 -3.71 -26.39
C GLN A 322 -15.43 -4.53 -26.48
N ASP A 323 -15.76 -5.28 -25.42
CA ASP A 323 -17.00 -6.07 -25.32
C ASP A 323 -17.80 -5.64 -24.07
N PRO A 324 -18.94 -4.94 -24.22
CA PRO A 324 -19.77 -4.54 -23.09
C PRO A 324 -20.37 -5.72 -22.30
N THR A 325 -20.45 -6.91 -22.89
CA THR A 325 -20.94 -8.12 -22.22
C THR A 325 -19.85 -8.84 -21.40
N ASP A 326 -18.59 -8.56 -21.69
CA ASP A 326 -17.41 -9.02 -20.93
C ASP A 326 -16.36 -7.90 -20.79
N PRO A 327 -16.60 -6.90 -19.92
CA PRO A 327 -15.75 -5.71 -19.80
C PRO A 327 -14.47 -6.01 -19.00
N VAL A 328 -13.59 -6.84 -19.57
CA VAL A 328 -12.32 -7.28 -18.97
C VAL A 328 -11.43 -6.11 -18.56
N GLU A 329 -11.48 -4.99 -19.28
CA GLU A 329 -10.67 -3.80 -19.02
C GLU A 329 -11.02 -3.13 -17.68
N VAL A 330 -12.30 -3.14 -17.29
CA VAL A 330 -12.74 -2.74 -15.93
C VAL A 330 -12.07 -3.64 -14.90
N GLY A 331 -12.04 -4.94 -15.20
CA GLY A 331 -11.35 -5.94 -14.42
C GLY A 331 -9.84 -5.72 -14.31
N HIS A 332 -9.19 -5.27 -15.38
CA HIS A 332 -7.76 -4.91 -15.39
C HIS A 332 -7.49 -3.73 -14.45
N VAL A 333 -8.29 -2.66 -14.54
CA VAL A 333 -8.17 -1.52 -13.63
C VAL A 333 -8.35 -1.97 -12.19
N ALA A 334 -9.47 -2.64 -11.87
CA ALA A 334 -9.78 -3.02 -10.50
C ALA A 334 -8.73 -3.96 -9.87
N ARG A 335 -8.21 -4.92 -10.65
CA ARG A 335 -7.16 -5.85 -10.20
C ARG A 335 -5.79 -5.19 -10.10
N SER A 336 -5.53 -4.13 -10.87
CA SER A 336 -4.26 -3.39 -10.78
C SER A 336 -4.03 -2.74 -9.42
N PHE A 337 -5.10 -2.43 -8.67
CA PHE A 337 -5.05 -1.94 -7.28
C PHE A 337 -4.91 -3.06 -6.24
N ASP A 338 -5.07 -4.34 -6.63
CA ASP A 338 -5.16 -5.48 -5.71
C ASP A 338 -6.18 -5.22 -4.59
N SER A 339 -7.41 -4.89 -4.97
CA SER A 339 -8.47 -4.47 -4.03
C SER A 339 -8.88 -5.60 -3.06
N CYS A 340 -8.86 -5.34 -1.75
CA CYS A 340 -9.38 -6.28 -0.73
C CYS A 340 -10.57 -5.66 0.02
N LEU A 341 -11.77 -6.14 -0.27
CA LEU A 341 -13.01 -5.59 0.31
C LEU A 341 -13.17 -5.88 1.81
N VAL A 342 -12.70 -7.04 2.29
CA VAL A 342 -12.70 -7.37 3.74
C VAL A 342 -11.74 -6.46 4.51
N CYS A 343 -10.66 -6.00 3.86
CA CYS A 343 -9.79 -4.97 4.43
C CYS A 343 -10.37 -3.55 4.26
N THR A 344 -11.46 -3.35 3.54
CA THR A 344 -12.03 -2.01 3.29
C THR A 344 -13.13 -1.67 4.29
N VAL A 345 -13.85 -2.71 4.76
CA VAL A 345 -14.97 -2.59 5.69
C VAL A 345 -14.70 -3.52 6.86
N HIS A 346 -14.65 -2.95 8.07
CA HIS A 346 -14.32 -3.68 9.29
C HIS A 346 -15.50 -3.59 10.27
N ALA A 347 -16.55 -4.38 10.05
CA ALA A 347 -17.70 -4.44 10.94
C ALA A 347 -17.70 -5.75 11.75
N HIS A 348 -17.87 -5.64 13.07
CA HIS A 348 -18.02 -6.79 13.96
C HIS A 348 -19.03 -6.44 15.07
N ASP A 349 -20.17 -7.12 15.10
CA ASP A 349 -21.14 -7.00 16.21
C ASP A 349 -20.76 -7.96 17.34
N ALA A 350 -19.99 -7.45 18.31
CA ALA A 350 -19.62 -8.20 19.50
C ALA A 350 -20.74 -8.33 20.54
N LYS A 351 -21.84 -7.58 20.42
CA LYS A 351 -22.91 -7.55 21.44
C LYS A 351 -23.93 -8.65 21.23
N THR A 352 -24.29 -8.93 19.99
CA THR A 352 -25.30 -9.94 19.65
C THR A 352 -24.68 -11.29 19.29
N GLY A 353 -23.43 -11.29 18.81
CA GLY A 353 -22.81 -12.49 18.24
C GLY A 353 -23.37 -12.87 16.87
N GLU A 354 -24.21 -12.03 16.26
CA GLU A 354 -24.74 -12.28 14.92
C GLU A 354 -23.71 -11.95 13.83
N GLU A 355 -23.58 -12.89 12.89
CA GLU A 355 -22.77 -12.74 11.69
C GLU A 355 -23.50 -11.75 10.74
N LEU A 356 -23.07 -10.48 10.71
CA LEU A 356 -23.71 -9.41 9.93
C LEU A 356 -23.67 -9.67 8.40
N ALA A 357 -22.62 -10.31 7.89
CA ALA A 357 -22.51 -10.72 6.51
C ALA A 357 -21.42 -11.78 6.30
N ARG A 358 -21.70 -12.77 5.45
CA ARG A 358 -20.72 -13.76 4.96
C ARG A 358 -20.35 -13.47 3.53
N PHE A 359 -19.10 -13.12 3.28
CA PHE A 359 -18.58 -12.99 1.91
C PHE A 359 -17.90 -14.31 1.51
N ARG A 360 -18.45 -15.00 0.50
CA ARG A 360 -17.73 -16.06 -0.22
C ARG A 360 -17.08 -15.43 -1.43
N THR A 361 -15.76 -15.51 -1.52
CA THR A 361 -15.05 -15.32 -2.79
C THR A 361 -15.33 -16.56 -3.64
N ALA A 362 -15.85 -16.34 -4.85
CA ALA A 362 -16.04 -17.40 -5.84
C ALA A 362 -14.70 -17.99 -6.29
#